data_AF-A0A1Y5XU72-F1
#
_entry.id   AF-A0A1Y5XU72-F1
#
_cell.length_a   1.000
_cell.length_b   1.000
_cell.length_c   1.000
_cell.angle_alpha   90.00
_cell.angle_beta   90.00
_cell.angle_gamma   90.00
#
_symmetry.space_group_name_H-M   'P 1'
#
loop_
_entity.id
_entity.type
_entity.pdbx_description
1 polymer ?
#
loop_
_entity_poly.entity_id
_entity_poly.type
_entity_poly.pdbx_seq_one_letter_code
_entity_poly.pdbx_strand_id
1 'polypeptide(L)'
;MLASVEALTSFLFRTTITFVKSIAEVTSTEAVQAMAHPMRLRILAALREPGSAAGVARELGEPRQKVNYHVKELERVGLAHRVGERRAGNLVESLYQATAATYVVSPRLAWVDRPRIEALAEQVALENLVAVGERLQQAAALLLDRAAFDGEKIASAAVEAEVRLADAAQRTAFLKEYMSAVGPILKKYGDSQGDPYRVVLAVHPDPKEQS
;
A
#
# COMPACT_ATOMS: atom_id res chain seq x y z
N MET A 1 10.50 -23.77 -31.55
CA MET A 1 9.80 -23.19 -30.37
C MET A 1 10.63 -22.12 -29.64
N LEU A 2 11.98 -22.11 -29.74
CA LEU A 2 12.84 -21.08 -29.13
C LEU A 2 12.90 -19.73 -29.87
N ALA A 3 12.73 -19.70 -31.19
CA ALA A 3 12.77 -18.47 -32.00
C ALA A 3 11.58 -17.51 -31.76
N SER A 4 10.48 -17.99 -31.15
CA SER A 4 9.28 -17.18 -30.88
C SER A 4 9.35 -16.43 -29.55
N VAL A 5 10.28 -16.81 -28.65
CA VAL A 5 10.46 -16.15 -27.35
C VAL A 5 11.38 -14.95 -27.50
N GLU A 6 12.49 -15.06 -28.24
CA GLU A 6 13.40 -13.92 -28.49
C GLU A 6 12.75 -12.77 -29.28
N ALA A 7 11.82 -13.09 -30.19
CA ALA A 7 11.06 -12.07 -30.92
C ALA A 7 10.11 -11.25 -30.02
N LEU A 8 9.56 -11.88 -28.97
CA LEU A 8 8.75 -11.21 -27.95
C LEU A 8 9.60 -10.35 -27.01
N THR A 9 10.81 -10.81 -26.68
CA THR A 9 11.75 -10.05 -25.84
C THR A 9 12.28 -8.81 -26.58
N SER A 10 12.43 -8.86 -27.90
CA SER A 10 12.86 -7.72 -28.72
C SER A 10 11.75 -6.67 -28.95
N PHE A 11 10.47 -7.08 -29.00
CA PHE A 11 9.35 -6.17 -29.27
C PHE A 11 8.95 -5.34 -28.04
N LEU A 12 9.17 -5.87 -26.83
CA LEU A 12 8.85 -5.19 -25.56
C LEU A 12 9.82 -4.05 -25.19
N PHE A 13 10.93 -3.87 -25.93
CA PHE A 13 11.91 -2.81 -25.64
C PHE A 13 11.61 -1.45 -26.28
N ARG A 14 10.53 -1.31 -27.09
CA ARG A 14 10.19 -0.04 -27.76
C ARG A 14 8.98 0.69 -27.20
N THR A 15 8.34 0.15 -26.17
CA THR A 15 7.30 0.83 -25.43
C THR A 15 7.56 0.59 -23.95
N THR A 16 8.21 1.56 -23.31
CA THR A 16 8.33 1.57 -21.85
C THR A 16 6.93 1.74 -21.25
N ILE A 17 6.21 0.65 -21.08
CA ILE A 17 5.04 0.60 -20.20
C ILE A 17 5.63 0.56 -18.80
N THR A 18 5.87 1.73 -18.23
CA THR A 18 6.22 1.83 -16.80
C THR A 18 5.01 1.35 -16.02
N PHE A 19 5.06 0.13 -15.50
CA PHE A 19 4.05 -0.38 -14.58
C PHE A 19 4.09 0.48 -13.32
N VAL A 20 3.05 1.29 -13.09
CA VAL A 20 2.87 1.96 -11.80
C VAL A 20 2.71 0.88 -10.75
N LYS A 21 3.46 1.01 -9.65
CA LYS A 21 3.29 0.13 -8.51
C LYS A 21 1.89 0.34 -7.94
N SER A 22 1.09 -0.72 -7.79
CA SER A 22 -0.28 -0.57 -7.26
C SER A 22 -0.30 0.06 -5.86
N ILE A 23 0.70 -0.23 -5.03
CA ILE A 23 0.85 0.37 -3.70
C ILE A 23 2.30 0.75 -3.37
N ALA A 24 2.52 1.93 -2.82
CA ALA A 24 3.80 2.32 -2.23
C ALA A 24 3.68 2.54 -0.72
N GLU A 25 4.62 1.95 0.01
CA GLU A 25 4.84 2.29 1.40
C GLU A 25 5.68 3.57 1.47
N VAL A 26 5.21 4.54 2.25
CA VAL A 26 5.89 5.83 2.44
C VAL A 26 6.71 5.75 3.72
N THR A 27 8.03 5.82 3.56
CA THR A 27 9.01 5.64 4.65
C THR A 27 9.89 6.86 4.89
N SER A 28 9.71 7.96 4.16
CA SER A 28 10.42 9.23 4.39
C SER A 28 9.50 10.32 4.93
N THR A 29 10.03 11.13 5.84
CA THR A 29 9.29 12.24 6.45
C THR A 29 8.98 13.34 5.44
N GLU A 30 9.85 13.57 4.44
CA GLU A 30 9.63 14.55 3.38
C GLU A 30 8.45 14.17 2.49
N ALA A 31 8.29 12.88 2.16
CA ALA A 31 7.16 12.39 1.40
C ALA A 31 5.85 12.52 2.21
N VAL A 32 5.88 12.18 3.51
CA VAL A 32 4.72 12.39 4.40
C VAL A 32 4.35 13.87 4.51
N GLN A 33 5.34 14.76 4.68
CA GLN A 33 5.11 16.20 4.73
C GLN A 33 4.50 16.72 3.42
N ALA A 34 4.92 16.19 2.27
CA ALA A 34 4.31 16.54 1.00
C ALA A 34 2.86 16.05 0.91
N MET A 35 2.58 14.82 1.34
CA MET A 35 1.23 14.24 1.34
C MET A 35 0.27 14.93 2.32
N ALA A 36 0.76 15.61 3.36
CA ALA A 36 -0.08 16.37 4.27
C ALA A 36 -0.80 17.55 3.59
N HIS A 37 -0.38 17.97 2.39
CA HIS A 37 -1.03 19.06 1.66
C HIS A 37 -2.21 18.55 0.81
N PRO A 38 -3.46 18.99 1.05
CA PRO A 38 -4.65 18.44 0.36
C PRO A 38 -4.59 18.51 -1.17
N MET A 39 -4.06 19.61 -1.73
CA MET A 39 -3.89 19.74 -3.19
C MET A 39 -2.93 18.69 -3.75
N ARG A 40 -1.89 18.30 -3.01
CA ARG A 40 -0.91 17.32 -3.48
C ARG A 40 -1.53 15.93 -3.53
N LEU A 41 -2.39 15.57 -2.57
CA LEU A 41 -3.18 14.34 -2.63
C LEU A 41 -4.13 14.31 -3.84
N ARG A 42 -4.84 15.41 -4.10
CA ARG A 42 -5.71 15.53 -5.28
C ARG A 42 -4.93 15.40 -6.59
N ILE A 43 -3.74 16.00 -6.66
CA ILE A 43 -2.85 15.88 -7.83
C ILE A 43 -2.35 14.44 -7.99
N LEU A 44 -1.92 13.76 -6.91
CA LEU A 44 -1.51 12.36 -6.99
C LEU A 44 -2.66 11.46 -7.49
N ALA A 45 -3.89 11.69 -7.02
CA ALA A 45 -5.06 10.97 -7.49
C ALA A 45 -5.34 11.20 -8.98
N ALA A 46 -5.26 12.44 -9.46
CA ALA A 46 -5.41 12.77 -10.89
C ALA A 46 -4.25 12.22 -11.75
N LEU A 47 -3.06 12.06 -11.17
CA LEU A 47 -1.87 11.49 -11.81
C LEU A 47 -1.76 9.96 -11.63
N ARG A 48 -2.84 9.27 -11.26
CA ARG A 48 -2.89 7.80 -11.29
C ARG A 48 -2.59 7.28 -12.71
N GLU A 49 -3.08 8.01 -13.72
CA GLU A 49 -2.69 7.88 -15.12
C GLU A 49 -1.75 9.00 -15.57
N PRO A 50 -0.94 8.81 -16.64
CA PRO A 50 -0.04 9.83 -17.15
C PRO A 50 -0.79 11.13 -17.55
N GLY A 51 -0.42 12.25 -16.94
CA GLY A 51 -1.07 13.54 -17.15
C GLY A 51 -0.10 14.72 -17.19
N SER A 52 -0.45 15.77 -17.94
CA SER A 52 0.28 17.04 -17.89
C SER A 52 -0.22 17.90 -16.74
N ALA A 53 0.63 18.77 -16.18
CA ALA A 53 0.21 19.72 -15.14
C ALA A 53 -0.94 20.63 -15.60
N ALA A 54 -1.02 20.95 -16.90
CA ALA A 54 -2.13 21.70 -17.48
C ALA A 54 -3.43 20.88 -17.55
N GLY A 55 -3.34 19.59 -17.86
CA GLY A 55 -4.47 18.66 -17.83
C GLY A 55 -5.04 18.52 -16.41
N VAL A 56 -4.17 18.22 -15.44
CA VAL A 56 -4.55 18.10 -14.03
C VAL A 56 -5.15 19.40 -13.48
N ALA A 57 -4.58 20.56 -13.85
CA ALA A 57 -5.14 21.85 -13.46
C ALA A 57 -6.59 22.05 -13.94
N ARG A 58 -6.89 21.64 -15.18
CA ARG A 58 -8.23 21.72 -15.74
C ARG A 58 -9.19 20.77 -15.02
N GLU A 59 -8.77 19.54 -14.78
CA GLU A 59 -9.57 18.53 -14.07
C GLU A 59 -9.91 18.98 -12.64
N LEU A 60 -8.93 19.56 -11.93
CA LEU A 60 -9.10 19.97 -10.54
C LEU A 60 -9.76 21.36 -10.38
N GLY A 61 -9.94 22.11 -11.47
CA GLY A 61 -10.48 23.47 -11.44
C GLY A 61 -9.53 24.50 -10.83
N GLU A 62 -8.21 24.30 -11.00
CA GLU A 62 -7.17 25.06 -10.31
C GLU A 62 -6.24 25.80 -11.29
N PRO A 63 -5.58 26.90 -10.87
CA PRO A 63 -4.62 27.59 -11.72
C PRO A 63 -3.43 26.71 -12.11
N ARG A 64 -3.06 26.71 -13.40
CA ARG A 64 -1.94 25.91 -13.94
C ARG A 64 -0.62 26.14 -13.19
N GLN A 65 -0.30 27.37 -12.82
CA GLN A 65 0.93 27.68 -12.10
C GLN A 65 0.96 27.02 -10.72
N LYS A 66 -0.17 27.01 -10.00
CA LYS A 66 -0.33 26.37 -8.69
C LYS A 66 -0.14 24.86 -8.78
N VAL A 67 -0.79 24.21 -9.76
CA VAL A 67 -0.63 22.76 -9.97
C VAL A 67 0.80 22.42 -10.39
N ASN A 68 1.42 23.20 -11.29
CA ASN A 68 2.79 22.95 -11.73
C ASN A 68 3.79 23.00 -10.56
N TYR A 69 3.64 23.97 -9.65
CA TYR A 69 4.43 24.03 -8.42
C TYR A 69 4.29 22.74 -7.59
N HIS A 70 3.06 22.29 -7.35
CA HIS A 70 2.82 21.08 -6.56
C HIS A 70 3.31 19.80 -7.24
N VAL A 71 3.16 19.67 -8.56
CA VAL A 71 3.72 18.55 -9.34
C VAL A 71 5.23 18.50 -9.20
N LYS A 72 5.91 19.65 -9.23
CA LYS A 72 7.37 19.72 -9.04
C LYS A 72 7.80 19.35 -7.63
N GLU A 73 7.07 19.77 -6.61
CA GLU A 73 7.33 19.32 -5.24
C GLU A 73 7.14 17.82 -5.07
N LEU A 74 6.09 17.25 -5.66
CA LEU A 74 5.83 15.80 -5.65
C LEU A 74 6.92 15.02 -6.39
N GLU A 75 7.39 15.52 -7.53
CA GLU A 75 8.52 14.96 -8.27
C GLU A 75 9.80 14.99 -7.44
N ARG A 76 10.08 16.11 -6.78
CA ARG A 76 11.27 16.30 -5.94
C ARG A 76 11.35 15.29 -4.79
N VAL A 77 10.21 14.94 -4.18
CA VAL A 77 10.15 13.96 -3.08
C VAL A 77 9.89 12.52 -3.54
N GLY A 78 9.88 12.26 -4.86
CA GLY A 78 9.71 10.91 -5.40
C GLY A 78 8.28 10.34 -5.31
N LEU A 79 7.28 11.20 -5.14
CA LEU A 79 5.86 10.81 -5.18
C LEU A 79 5.27 10.91 -6.58
N ALA A 80 5.90 11.66 -7.48
CA ALA A 80 5.59 11.65 -8.90
C ALA A 80 6.88 11.55 -9.71
N HIS A 81 6.79 11.18 -10.98
CA HIS A 81 7.92 11.18 -11.89
C HIS A 81 7.47 11.57 -13.28
N ARG A 82 8.38 12.14 -14.06
CA ARG A 82 8.15 12.45 -15.45
C ARG A 82 8.17 11.18 -16.29
N VAL A 83 7.11 10.94 -17.07
CA VAL A 83 6.94 9.74 -17.88
C VAL A 83 7.02 10.00 -19.38
N GLY A 84 7.10 11.26 -19.81
CA GLY A 84 7.32 11.59 -21.20
C GLY A 84 6.87 13.00 -21.57
N GLU A 85 6.57 13.17 -22.85
CA GLU A 85 6.10 14.42 -23.43
C GLU A 85 4.92 14.16 -24.36
N ARG A 86 4.03 15.15 -24.48
CA ARG A 86 2.93 15.15 -25.44
C ARG A 86 2.88 16.49 -26.18
N ARG A 87 2.66 16.46 -27.48
CA ARG A 87 2.30 17.67 -28.25
C ARG A 87 0.83 18.03 -28.02
N ALA A 88 0.59 19.25 -27.57
CA ALA A 88 -0.73 19.86 -27.46
C ALA A 88 -0.75 21.11 -28.35
N GLY A 89 -1.14 20.94 -29.61
CA GLY A 89 -0.98 21.97 -30.64
C GLY A 89 0.50 22.29 -30.88
N ASN A 90 0.87 23.56 -30.74
CA ASN A 90 2.25 24.04 -30.89
C ASN A 90 3.10 23.92 -29.60
N LEU A 91 2.50 23.48 -28.48
CA LEU A 91 3.19 23.35 -27.20
C LEU A 91 3.58 21.89 -26.93
N VAL A 92 4.78 21.69 -26.40
CA VAL A 92 5.22 20.41 -25.83
C VAL A 92 4.95 20.42 -24.33
N GLU A 93 4.09 19.52 -23.87
CA GLU A 93 3.78 19.34 -22.46
C GLU A 93 4.57 18.16 -21.89
N SER A 94 5.18 18.33 -20.70
CA SER A 94 5.71 17.19 -19.95
C SER A 94 4.56 16.43 -19.28
N LEU A 95 4.61 15.11 -19.38
CA LEU A 95 3.70 14.19 -18.69
C LEU A 95 4.35 13.68 -17.41
N TYR A 96 3.55 13.63 -16.35
CA TYR A 96 3.92 13.11 -15.05
C TYR A 96 2.98 11.97 -14.67
N GLN A 97 3.43 11.10 -13.78
CA GLN A 97 2.62 10.06 -13.18
C GLN A 97 3.01 9.89 -11.72
N ALA A 98 2.03 9.58 -10.87
CA ALA A 98 2.29 9.17 -9.50
C ALA A 98 3.17 7.91 -9.47
N THR A 99 4.04 7.78 -8.49
CA THR A 99 4.91 6.59 -8.35
C THR A 99 4.16 5.35 -7.88
N ALA A 100 2.99 5.53 -7.28
CA ALA A 100 2.05 4.47 -6.99
C ALA A 100 0.60 4.93 -7.16
N ALA A 101 -0.27 3.96 -7.37
CA ALA A 101 -1.70 4.18 -7.51
C ALA A 101 -2.33 4.52 -6.14
N THR A 102 -1.82 3.89 -5.08
CA THR A 102 -2.21 4.11 -3.68
C THR A 102 -0.97 4.16 -2.78
N TYR A 103 -1.02 4.99 -1.73
CA TYR A 103 0.07 5.16 -0.77
C TYR A 103 -0.39 4.77 0.63
N VAL A 104 0.45 4.03 1.36
CA VAL A 104 0.25 3.71 2.77
C VAL A 104 1.45 4.20 3.57
N VAL A 105 1.20 4.90 4.67
CA VAL A 105 2.25 5.40 5.56
C VAL A 105 2.49 4.36 6.65
N SER A 106 3.73 3.90 6.79
CA SER A 106 4.08 3.01 7.90
C SER A 106 4.03 3.76 9.23
N PRO A 107 3.38 3.21 10.27
CA PRO A 107 3.39 3.82 11.60
C PRO A 107 4.80 3.86 12.20
N ARG A 108 5.72 2.99 11.75
CA ARG A 108 7.12 2.96 12.22
C ARG A 108 7.86 4.26 11.94
N LEU A 109 7.42 5.05 10.96
CA LEU A 109 7.99 6.36 10.67
C LEU A 109 7.90 7.32 11.88
N ALA A 110 6.89 7.15 12.74
CA ALA A 110 6.69 7.97 13.93
C ALA A 110 7.35 7.39 15.19
N TRP A 111 7.92 6.19 15.14
CA TRP A 111 8.51 5.49 16.29
C TRP A 111 10.03 5.67 16.35
N VAL A 112 10.46 6.92 16.39
CA VAL A 112 11.89 7.29 16.28
C VAL A 112 12.62 7.30 17.62
N ASP A 113 11.92 7.12 18.74
CA ASP A 113 12.54 7.06 20.05
C ASP A 113 13.16 5.68 20.32
N ARG A 114 14.33 5.71 20.96
CA ARG A 114 15.13 4.52 21.22
C ARG A 114 14.39 3.43 22.00
N PRO A 115 13.64 3.72 23.08
CA PRO A 115 12.94 2.68 23.83
C PRO A 115 11.96 1.85 23.01
N ARG A 116 11.17 2.49 22.12
CA ARG A 116 10.25 1.77 21.24
C ARG A 116 10.99 0.90 20.22
N ILE A 117 12.06 1.41 19.63
CA ILE A 117 12.87 0.67 18.66
C ILE A 117 13.49 -0.58 19.31
N GLU A 118 14.08 -0.43 20.50
CA GLU A 118 14.67 -1.53 21.26
C GLU A 118 13.63 -2.58 21.64
N ALA A 119 12.49 -2.16 22.20
CA ALA A 119 11.41 -3.08 22.56
C ALA A 119 10.89 -3.88 21.36
N LEU A 120 10.78 -3.26 20.19
CA LEU A 120 10.34 -3.94 18.97
C LEU A 120 11.37 -4.96 18.46
N ALA A 121 12.67 -4.63 18.56
CA ALA A 121 13.75 -5.53 18.17
C ALA A 121 13.92 -6.72 19.14
N GLU A 122 13.63 -6.53 20.43
CA GLU A 122 13.75 -7.58 21.45
C GLU A 122 12.53 -8.52 21.49
N GLN A 123 11.34 -8.02 21.12
CA GLN A 123 10.08 -8.76 21.25
C GLN A 123 9.56 -9.24 19.88
N VAL A 124 10.07 -10.37 19.42
CA VAL A 124 9.70 -11.00 18.13
C VAL A 124 8.18 -11.16 17.95
N ALA A 125 7.44 -11.49 19.01
CA ALA A 125 5.98 -11.61 18.93
C ALA A 125 5.29 -10.26 18.64
N LEU A 126 5.77 -9.18 19.26
CA LEU A 126 5.28 -7.83 19.04
C LEU A 126 5.68 -7.30 17.65
N GLU A 127 6.92 -7.56 17.23
CA GLU A 127 7.39 -7.22 15.88
C GLU A 127 6.51 -7.88 14.80
N ASN A 128 6.21 -9.17 14.97
CA ASN A 128 5.32 -9.90 14.08
C ASN A 128 3.90 -9.31 14.08
N LEU A 129 3.37 -8.89 15.22
CA LEU A 129 2.06 -8.25 15.31
C LEU A 129 2.01 -6.95 14.50
N VAL A 130 3.03 -6.09 14.64
CA VAL A 130 3.17 -4.86 13.84
C VAL A 130 3.24 -5.18 12.34
N ALA A 131 4.13 -6.10 11.96
CA ALA A 131 4.33 -6.45 10.55
C ALA A 131 3.07 -7.08 9.91
N VAL A 132 2.29 -7.84 10.69
CA VAL A 132 0.98 -8.34 10.26
C VAL A 132 0.00 -7.20 10.01
N GLY A 133 -0.07 -6.23 10.93
CA GLY A 133 -0.92 -5.04 10.77
C GLY A 133 -0.57 -4.24 9.52
N GLU A 134 0.71 -3.96 9.29
CA GLU A 134 1.18 -3.23 8.09
C GLU A 134 0.82 -3.97 6.81
N ARG A 135 1.02 -5.30 6.75
CA ARG A 135 0.62 -6.11 5.60
C ARG A 135 -0.88 -6.14 5.38
N LEU A 136 -1.67 -6.17 6.46
CA LEU A 136 -3.13 -6.16 6.38
C LEU A 136 -3.63 -4.81 5.83
N GLN A 137 -3.07 -3.69 6.30
CA GLN A 137 -3.38 -2.36 5.79
C GLN A 137 -3.04 -2.22 4.29
N GLN A 138 -1.87 -2.68 3.88
CA GLN A 138 -1.47 -2.68 2.47
C GLN A 138 -2.38 -3.56 1.60
N ALA A 139 -2.74 -4.76 2.08
CA ALA A 139 -3.65 -5.65 1.37
C ALA A 139 -5.06 -5.05 1.25
N ALA A 140 -5.58 -4.44 2.32
CA ALA A 140 -6.88 -3.79 2.31
C ALA A 140 -6.94 -2.63 1.30
N ALA A 141 -5.88 -1.82 1.24
CA ALA A 141 -5.76 -0.73 0.27
C ALA A 141 -5.76 -1.23 -1.19
N LEU A 142 -5.02 -2.32 -1.48
CA LEU A 142 -5.02 -2.94 -2.81
C LEU A 142 -6.38 -3.55 -3.19
N LEU A 143 -7.05 -4.20 -2.24
CA LEU A 143 -8.38 -4.78 -2.46
C LEU A 143 -9.43 -3.68 -2.69
N LEU A 144 -9.31 -2.55 -1.99
CA LEU A 144 -10.15 -1.38 -2.20
C LEU A 144 -9.94 -0.79 -3.60
N ASP A 145 -8.69 -0.70 -4.05
CA ASP A 145 -8.37 -0.26 -5.42
C ASP A 145 -9.03 -1.15 -6.47
N ARG A 146 -8.92 -2.48 -6.33
CA ARG A 146 -9.58 -3.45 -7.23
C ARG A 146 -11.09 -3.26 -7.25
N ALA A 147 -11.70 -3.06 -6.08
CA ALA A 147 -13.13 -2.81 -6.00
C ALA A 147 -13.53 -1.48 -6.65
N ALA A 148 -12.76 -0.41 -6.43
CA ALA A 148 -13.09 0.93 -6.87
C ALA A 148 -12.82 1.16 -8.37
N PHE A 149 -11.75 0.59 -8.91
CA PHE A 149 -11.27 0.89 -10.27
C PHE A 149 -11.46 -0.27 -11.24
N ASP A 150 -11.46 -1.52 -10.77
CA ASP A 150 -11.67 -2.71 -11.62
C ASP A 150 -13.11 -3.26 -11.51
N GLY A 151 -13.93 -2.70 -10.62
CA GLY A 151 -15.32 -3.11 -10.39
C GLY A 151 -15.46 -4.48 -9.72
N GLU A 152 -14.39 -4.99 -9.11
CA GLU A 152 -14.36 -6.32 -8.51
C GLU A 152 -15.17 -6.37 -7.20
N LYS A 153 -15.94 -7.44 -7.00
CA LYS A 153 -16.59 -7.72 -5.72
C LYS A 153 -15.68 -8.57 -4.84
N ILE A 154 -15.04 -7.94 -3.85
CA ILE A 154 -14.13 -8.62 -2.93
C ILE A 154 -14.91 -9.36 -1.85
N ALA A 155 -14.90 -10.69 -1.89
CA ALA A 155 -15.46 -11.54 -0.84
C ALA A 155 -14.52 -11.56 0.37
N SER A 156 -14.77 -10.69 1.36
CA SER A 156 -13.98 -10.56 2.57
C SER A 156 -14.82 -10.72 3.84
N ALA A 157 -14.17 -11.10 4.93
CA ALA A 157 -14.75 -11.14 6.27
C ALA A 157 -13.66 -10.80 7.29
N ALA A 158 -14.04 -10.11 8.36
CA ALA A 158 -13.19 -9.85 9.52
C ALA A 158 -13.97 -10.22 10.79
N VAL A 159 -13.29 -10.87 11.73
CA VAL A 159 -13.87 -11.25 13.02
C VAL A 159 -12.95 -10.73 14.10
N GLU A 160 -13.52 -9.97 15.03
CA GLU A 160 -12.86 -9.48 16.24
C GLU A 160 -13.61 -10.01 17.45
N ALA A 161 -12.89 -10.50 18.46
CA ALA A 161 -13.47 -11.02 19.69
C ALA A 161 -12.53 -10.77 20.88
N GLU A 162 -13.09 -10.32 21.99
CA GLU A 162 -12.38 -10.24 23.28
C GLU A 162 -12.66 -11.50 24.10
N VAL A 163 -11.61 -12.09 24.65
CA VAL A 163 -11.71 -13.18 25.64
C VAL A 163 -10.93 -12.81 26.90
N ARG A 164 -11.48 -13.11 28.06
CA ARG A 164 -10.82 -12.88 29.35
C ARG A 164 -10.21 -14.18 29.84
N LEU A 165 -8.90 -14.16 30.06
CA LEU A 165 -8.12 -15.30 30.51
C LEU A 165 -7.63 -14.99 31.91
N ALA A 166 -8.03 -15.81 32.88
CA ALA A 166 -7.85 -15.59 34.31
C ALA A 166 -6.36 -15.57 34.71
N ASP A 167 -5.54 -16.43 34.10
CA ASP A 167 -4.12 -16.56 34.43
C ASP A 167 -3.26 -17.02 33.23
N ALA A 168 -1.96 -17.20 33.48
CA ALA A 168 -1.00 -17.64 32.48
C ALA A 168 -1.20 -19.08 32.00
N ALA A 169 -1.73 -19.97 32.85
CA ALA A 169 -2.00 -21.35 32.48
C ALA A 169 -3.21 -21.44 31.53
N GLN A 170 -4.30 -20.73 31.85
CA GLN A 170 -5.46 -20.63 30.98
C GLN A 170 -5.11 -19.96 29.65
N ARG A 171 -4.27 -18.92 29.66
CA ARG A 171 -3.77 -18.29 28.42
C ARG A 171 -3.02 -19.27 27.53
N THR A 172 -2.13 -20.07 28.12
CA THR A 172 -1.35 -21.07 27.37
C THR A 172 -2.26 -22.17 26.81
N ALA A 173 -3.23 -22.64 27.61
CA ALA A 173 -4.21 -23.63 27.18
C ALA A 173 -5.06 -23.10 26.00
N PHE A 174 -5.59 -21.88 26.11
CA PHE A 174 -6.35 -21.22 25.06
C PHE A 174 -5.55 -21.12 23.75
N LEU A 175 -4.31 -20.62 23.79
CA LEU A 175 -3.49 -20.48 22.59
C LEU A 175 -3.22 -21.83 21.91
N LYS A 176 -2.96 -22.88 22.71
CA LYS A 176 -2.74 -24.23 22.19
C LYS A 176 -4.00 -24.80 21.53
N GLU A 177 -5.15 -24.66 22.18
CA GLU A 177 -6.43 -25.14 21.67
C GLU A 177 -6.84 -24.39 20.40
N TYR A 178 -6.73 -23.06 20.42
CA TYR A 178 -7.00 -22.20 19.28
C TYR A 178 -6.15 -22.59 18.06
N MET A 179 -4.83 -22.76 18.23
CA MET A 179 -3.94 -23.21 17.14
C MET A 179 -4.28 -24.63 16.65
N SER A 180 -4.65 -25.53 17.57
CA SER A 180 -5.05 -26.90 17.23
C SER A 180 -6.38 -26.96 16.48
N ALA A 181 -7.27 -25.98 16.67
CA ALA A 181 -8.53 -25.86 15.95
C ALA A 181 -8.34 -25.25 14.55
N VAL A 182 -7.52 -24.20 14.42
CA VAL A 182 -7.35 -23.49 13.14
C VAL A 182 -6.44 -24.24 12.16
N GLY A 183 -5.37 -24.88 12.64
CA GLY A 183 -4.42 -25.60 11.79
C GLY A 183 -5.07 -26.64 10.85
N PRO A 184 -5.96 -27.52 11.33
CA PRO A 184 -6.69 -28.47 10.49
C PRO A 184 -7.57 -27.80 9.43
N ILE A 185 -8.20 -26.66 9.73
CA ILE A 185 -9.01 -25.91 8.77
C ILE A 185 -8.12 -25.38 7.65
N LEU A 186 -7.00 -24.73 8.00
CA LEU A 186 -6.04 -24.22 7.01
C LEU A 186 -5.47 -25.34 6.14
N LYS A 187 -5.15 -26.50 6.73
CA LYS A 187 -4.67 -27.67 5.98
C LYS A 187 -5.73 -28.26 5.06
N LYS A 188 -6.99 -28.29 5.50
CA LYS A 188 -8.10 -28.85 4.71
C LYS A 188 -8.40 -28.04 3.45
N TYR A 189 -8.26 -26.71 3.52
CA TYR A 189 -8.60 -25.81 2.42
C TYR A 189 -7.38 -25.22 1.68
N GLY A 190 -6.17 -25.37 2.21
CA GLY A 190 -4.92 -24.89 1.62
C GLY A 190 -4.41 -25.74 0.47
N ASP A 191 -5.21 -25.89 -0.58
CA ASP A 191 -4.79 -26.49 -1.86
C ASP A 191 -3.94 -25.48 -2.66
N SER A 192 -3.10 -25.98 -3.56
CA SER A 192 -2.33 -25.16 -4.52
C SER A 192 -3.17 -24.70 -5.72
N GLN A 193 -4.38 -25.25 -5.88
CA GLN A 193 -5.35 -24.86 -6.90
C GLN A 193 -6.39 -23.90 -6.30
N GLY A 194 -6.67 -22.79 -7.00
CA GLY A 194 -7.73 -21.84 -6.65
C GLY A 194 -7.20 -20.44 -6.32
N ASP A 195 -8.13 -19.55 -5.95
CA ASP A 195 -7.81 -18.17 -5.62
C ASP A 195 -7.05 -18.10 -4.29
N PRO A 196 -5.93 -17.36 -4.22
CA PRO A 196 -5.16 -17.26 -2.99
C PRO A 196 -5.89 -16.41 -1.96
N TYR A 197 -6.20 -17.00 -0.81
CA TYR A 197 -6.68 -16.28 0.37
C TYR A 197 -5.56 -16.12 1.40
N ARG A 198 -5.37 -14.89 1.88
CA ARG A 198 -4.48 -14.61 3.01
C ARG A 198 -5.27 -14.65 4.31
N VAL A 199 -4.90 -15.56 5.20
CA VAL A 199 -5.47 -15.65 6.55
C VAL A 199 -4.51 -14.99 7.53
N VAL A 200 -5.04 -14.10 8.36
CA VAL A 200 -4.31 -13.43 9.44
C VAL A 200 -4.95 -13.82 10.76
N LEU A 201 -4.14 -14.29 11.70
CA LEU A 201 -4.55 -14.63 13.06
C LEU A 201 -3.63 -13.84 14.00
N ALA A 202 -4.22 -13.07 14.92
CA ALA A 202 -3.49 -12.32 15.91
C ALA A 202 -4.15 -12.53 17.27
N VAL A 203 -3.35 -12.74 18.30
CA VAL A 203 -3.80 -12.81 19.69
C VAL A 203 -2.86 -11.93 20.51
N HIS A 204 -3.40 -10.93 21.18
CA HIS A 204 -2.63 -9.99 22.00
C HIS A 204 -3.43 -9.63 23.27
N PRO A 205 -2.75 -9.16 24.33
CA PRO A 205 -3.44 -8.53 25.45
C PRO A 205 -4.20 -7.29 24.99
N ASP A 206 -5.38 -7.04 25.57
CA ASP A 206 -6.12 -5.80 25.35
C ASP A 206 -5.26 -4.59 25.81
N PRO A 207 -4.91 -3.67 24.90
CA PRO A 207 -4.13 -2.48 25.22
C PRO A 207 -5.03 -1.45 25.91
N LYS A 208 -5.34 -1.68 27.19
CA LYS A 208 -6.07 -0.67 27.98
C LYS A 208 -5.24 0.62 28.04
N GLU A 209 -5.82 1.73 27.60
CA GLU A 209 -5.26 3.05 27.86
C GLU A 209 -5.20 3.23 29.38
N GLN A 210 -3.99 3.47 29.91
CA GLN A 210 -3.84 3.86 31.31
C GLN A 210 -4.39 5.29 31.43
N SER A 211 -5.58 5.43 32.01
CA SER A 211 -6.19 6.73 32.33
C SER A 211 -5.41 7.47 33.41
#